data_AF-A0A2T9ZRS8-F1
#
_entry.id   AF-A0A2T9ZRS8-F1
#
_cell.length_a   1.000
_cell.length_b   1.000
_cell.length_c   1.000
_cell.angle_alpha   90.00
_cell.angle_beta   90.00
_cell.angle_gamma   90.00
#
_symmetry.space_group_name_H-M   'P 1'
#
loop_
_entity.id
_entity.type
_entity.pdbx_description
1 polymer ?
#
loop_
_entity_poly.entity_id
_entity_poly.type
_entity_poly.pdbx_seq_one_letter_code
_entity_poly.pdbx_strand_id
1 'polypeptide(L)'
;KVFPMENRRIGEGPIPPIPELYINKHQVHGLTILRKFGWKLVCIRRSDDINPSVILKNKAEDALGILETDGTLRINIDLEIRKASIFEPSSVDSNTDYLLSRYTESNVK
;
A
#
# COMPACT_ATOMS: atom_id res chain seq x y z
N LYS A 1 8.30 7.78 -20.30
CA LYS A 1 6.93 8.15 -19.87
C LYS A 1 7.02 8.62 -18.43
N VAL A 2 6.89 9.92 -18.18
CA VAL A 2 6.91 10.50 -16.83
C VAL A 2 5.48 10.41 -16.30
N PHE A 3 5.27 9.72 -15.17
CA PHE A 3 3.96 9.68 -14.52
C PHE A 3 3.72 11.04 -13.83
N PRO A 4 2.58 11.72 -14.07
CA PRO A 4 2.28 12.97 -13.40
C PRO A 4 2.25 12.75 -11.88
N MET A 5 2.83 13.69 -11.13
CA MET A 5 3.02 13.58 -9.67
C MET A 5 1.70 13.44 -8.89
N GLU A 6 0.57 13.86 -9.47
CA GLU A 6 -0.77 13.75 -8.90
C GLU A 6 -1.25 12.31 -8.66
N ASN A 7 -0.61 11.30 -9.25
CA ASN A 7 -1.03 9.90 -9.11
C ASN A 7 -0.19 9.12 -8.09
N ARG A 8 0.76 9.78 -7.41
CA ARG A 8 1.48 9.17 -6.29
C ARG A 8 0.62 9.36 -5.04
N ARG A 9 0.19 8.23 -4.47
CA ARG A 9 -0.53 8.13 -3.19
C ARG A 9 0.35 8.54 -2.00
N ILE A 10 0.75 9.80 -1.95
CA ILE A 10 1.46 10.36 -0.82
C ILE A 10 0.41 10.64 0.26
N GLY A 11 0.44 9.86 1.34
CA GLY A 11 -0.51 9.97 2.45
C GLY A 11 -1.78 9.12 2.33
N GLU A 12 -1.98 8.41 1.21
CA GLU A 12 -3.10 7.47 1.08
C GLU A 12 -2.68 6.03 1.42
N GLY A 13 -3.59 5.27 2.04
CA GLY A 13 -3.34 3.88 2.43
C GLY A 13 -3.05 2.96 1.23
N PRO A 14 -2.40 1.80 1.47
CA PRO A 14 -2.01 0.86 0.42
C PRO A 14 -3.21 0.18 -0.28
N ILE A 15 -4.41 0.34 0.27
CA ILE A 15 -5.65 -0.21 -0.25
C ILE A 15 -6.57 0.97 -0.59
N PRO A 16 -7.02 1.12 -1.86
CA PRO A 16 -8.02 2.14 -2.20
C PRO A 16 -9.34 1.93 -1.45
N PRO A 17 -10.17 2.97 -1.28
CA PRO A 17 -11.49 2.84 -0.66
C PRO A 17 -12.41 1.82 -1.35
N ILE A 18 -12.27 1.68 -2.68
CA ILE A 18 -13.04 0.75 -3.50
C ILE A 18 -12.06 -0.10 -4.34
N PRO A 19 -11.47 -1.17 -3.78
CA PRO A 19 -10.50 -2.04 -4.47
C PRO A 19 -10.98 -2.65 -5.77
N GLU A 20 -12.28 -2.91 -5.87
CA GLU A 20 -12.91 -3.56 -7.01
C GLU A 20 -12.83 -2.70 -8.29
N LEU A 21 -12.64 -1.39 -8.18
CA LEU A 21 -12.39 -0.49 -9.33
C LEU A 21 -10.95 -0.58 -9.87
N TYR A 22 -10.07 -1.31 -9.17
CA TYR A 22 -8.64 -1.35 -9.44
C TYR A 22 -8.16 -2.70 -9.98
N ILE A 23 -9.05 -3.67 -10.09
CA ILE A 23 -8.78 -5.06 -10.44
C ILE A 23 -9.83 -5.56 -11.44
N ASN A 24 -9.53 -6.61 -12.17
CA ASN A 24 -10.46 -7.15 -13.17
C ASN A 24 -11.51 -8.09 -12.55
N LYS A 25 -12.52 -8.50 -13.33
CA LYS A 25 -13.62 -9.38 -12.88
C LYS A 25 -13.16 -10.73 -12.32
N HIS A 26 -12.10 -11.32 -12.89
CA HIS A 26 -11.55 -12.60 -12.44
C HIS A 26 -10.88 -12.44 -11.08
N GLN A 27 -10.15 -11.34 -10.89
CA GLN A 27 -9.58 -10.97 -9.61
C GLN A 27 -10.65 -10.63 -8.56
N VAL A 28 -11.73 -9.93 -8.91
CA VAL A 28 -12.86 -9.71 -7.98
C VAL A 28 -13.45 -11.04 -7.50
N HIS A 29 -13.66 -11.97 -8.43
CA HIS A 29 -14.19 -13.30 -8.11
C HIS A 29 -13.23 -14.10 -7.23
N GLY A 30 -11.95 -14.19 -7.61
CA GLY A 30 -10.91 -14.87 -6.85
C GLY A 30 -10.77 -14.28 -5.45
N LEU A 31 -10.72 -12.95 -5.32
CA LEU A 31 -10.65 -12.27 -4.03
C LEU A 31 -11.85 -12.60 -3.13
N THR A 32 -13.06 -12.65 -3.70
CA THR A 32 -14.28 -13.00 -2.96
C THR A 32 -14.21 -14.42 -2.38
N ILE A 33 -13.69 -15.38 -3.15
CA ILE A 33 -13.50 -16.76 -2.70
C ILE A 33 -12.40 -16.82 -1.63
N LEU A 34 -11.23 -16.25 -1.91
CA LEU A 34 -10.05 -16.30 -1.04
C LEU A 34 -10.28 -15.64 0.32
N ARG A 35 -11.11 -14.58 0.38
CA ARG A 35 -11.55 -13.98 1.65
C ARG A 35 -12.18 -14.99 2.60
N LYS A 36 -12.92 -15.98 2.08
CA LYS A 36 -13.52 -17.06 2.89
C LYS A 36 -12.48 -18.00 3.50
N PHE A 37 -11.31 -18.11 2.87
CA PHE A 37 -10.17 -18.92 3.32
C PHE A 37 -9.13 -18.10 4.11
N GLY A 38 -9.50 -16.91 4.60
CA GLY A 38 -8.65 -16.11 5.47
C GLY A 38 -7.59 -15.27 4.76
N TRP A 39 -7.64 -15.16 3.43
CA TRP A 39 -6.80 -14.24 2.67
C TRP A 39 -7.35 -12.83 2.72
N LYS A 40 -6.47 -11.86 2.95
CA LYS A 40 -6.82 -10.45 3.03
C LYS A 40 -6.02 -9.64 2.02
N LEU A 41 -6.66 -8.67 1.40
CA LEU A 41 -5.99 -7.70 0.54
C LEU A 41 -5.04 -6.84 1.38
N VAL A 42 -3.81 -6.69 0.92
CA VAL A 42 -2.79 -5.85 1.56
C VAL A 42 -2.43 -4.66 0.69
N CYS A 43 -2.24 -4.89 -0.61
CA CYS A 43 -1.79 -3.87 -1.53
C CYS A 43 -2.26 -4.19 -2.95
N ILE A 44 -2.57 -3.15 -3.73
CA ILE A 44 -2.75 -3.23 -5.18
C ILE A 44 -1.65 -2.39 -5.82
N ARG A 45 -0.78 -3.02 -6.61
CA ARG A 45 0.27 -2.35 -7.38
C ARG A 45 -0.14 -2.28 -8.85
N ARG A 46 -0.12 -1.09 -9.43
CA ARG A 46 -0.30 -0.88 -10.87
C ARG A 46 1.06 -0.54 -11.49
N SER A 47 1.83 -1.54 -11.90
CA SER A 47 3.09 -1.27 -12.64
C SER A 47 2.80 -0.70 -14.03
N ASP A 48 1.74 -1.20 -14.63
CA ASP A 48 1.09 -0.80 -15.87
C ASP A 48 -0.42 -0.84 -15.61
N ASP A 49 -1.19 0.04 -16.25
CA ASP A 49 -2.65 0.14 -16.04
C ASP A 49 -3.40 -1.15 -16.41
N ILE A 50 -2.72 -2.08 -17.10
CA ILE A 50 -3.29 -3.29 -17.69
C ILE A 50 -3.20 -4.49 -16.73
N ASN A 51 -2.11 -4.61 -15.96
CA ASN A 51 -1.83 -5.80 -15.16
C ASN A 51 -1.63 -5.44 -13.67
N PRO A 52 -2.70 -5.10 -12.94
CA PRO A 52 -2.59 -4.82 -11.52
C PRO A 52 -2.15 -6.07 -10.76
N SER A 53 -1.02 -5.98 -10.04
CA SER A 53 -0.57 -7.00 -9.10
C SER A 53 -1.28 -6.82 -7.77
N VAL A 54 -2.08 -7.80 -7.39
CA VAL A 54 -2.90 -7.77 -6.18
C VAL A 54 -2.23 -8.64 -5.13
N ILE A 55 -1.72 -8.04 -4.05
CA ILE A 55 -1.00 -8.75 -2.99
C ILE A 55 -1.97 -9.10 -1.87
N LEU A 56 -2.05 -10.38 -1.54
CA LEU A 56 -2.84 -10.93 -0.45
C LEU A 56 -1.96 -11.51 0.64
N LYS A 57 -2.44 -11.45 1.89
CA LYS A 57 -1.83 -12.10 3.05
C LYS A 57 -2.80 -13.09 3.68
N ASN A 58 -2.35 -14.30 3.95
CA ASN A 58 -3.11 -15.27 4.73
C ASN A 58 -2.99 -14.96 6.22
N LYS A 59 -4.11 -14.93 6.94
CA LYS A 59 -4.11 -14.65 8.39
C LYS A 59 -3.49 -15.77 9.23
N ALA A 60 -3.63 -17.03 8.82
CA ALA A 60 -3.25 -18.20 9.61
C ALA A 60 -1.78 -18.59 9.42
N GLU A 61 -1.28 -18.51 8.19
CA GLU A 61 0.03 -19.07 7.81
C GLU A 61 1.12 -18.01 7.64
N ASP A 62 0.80 -16.73 7.90
CA ASP A 62 1.66 -15.57 7.62
C ASP A 62 2.18 -15.51 6.16
N ALA A 63 1.55 -16.26 5.25
CA ALA A 63 1.96 -16.37 3.86
C ALA A 63 1.50 -15.18 3.01
N LEU A 64 2.31 -14.83 2.02
CA LEU A 64 2.01 -13.83 1.01
C LEU A 64 1.77 -14.49 -0.36
N GLY A 65 0.87 -13.90 -1.12
CA GLY A 65 0.56 -14.35 -2.47
C GLY A 65 0.11 -13.23 -3.39
N ILE A 66 0.23 -13.48 -4.69
CA ILE A 66 -0.21 -12.60 -5.75
C ILE A 66 -1.46 -13.19 -6.38
N LEU A 67 -2.53 -12.42 -6.42
CA LEU A 67 -3.72 -12.75 -7.17
C LEU A 67 -3.54 -12.25 -8.61
N GLU A 68 -3.26 -13.19 -9.49
CA GLU A 68 -2.99 -12.97 -10.91
C GLU A 68 -4.25 -12.51 -11.66
N THR A 69 -4.08 -12.02 -12.90
CA THR A 69 -5.18 -11.47 -13.70
C THR A 69 -6.24 -12.49 -14.09
N ASP A 70 -5.95 -13.78 -14.02
CA ASP A 70 -6.87 -14.88 -14.27
C ASP A 70 -7.70 -15.27 -13.02
N GLY A 71 -7.43 -14.66 -11.87
CA GLY A 71 -8.08 -14.97 -10.60
C GLY A 71 -7.40 -16.08 -9.80
N THR A 72 -6.25 -16.59 -10.25
CA THR A 72 -5.47 -17.60 -9.55
C THR A 72 -4.57 -16.95 -8.50
N LEU A 73 -4.52 -17.54 -7.30
CA LEU A 73 -3.57 -17.13 -6.27
C LEU A 73 -2.25 -17.89 -6.42
N ARG A 74 -1.16 -17.18 -6.62
CA ARG A 74 0.20 -17.71 -6.55
C ARG A 74 0.85 -17.32 -5.24
N ILE A 75 1.12 -18.31 -4.39
CA ILE A 75 1.89 -18.10 -3.16
C ILE A 75 3.34 -17.85 -3.56
N ASN A 76 3.95 -16.78 -3.04
CA ASN A 76 5.31 -16.40 -3.38
C ASN A 76 6.11 -16.16 -2.10
N ILE A 77 7.15 -16.96 -1.90
CA ILE A 77 7.98 -16.96 -0.69
C ILE A 77 9.00 -15.80 -0.67
N ASP A 78 9.27 -15.19 -1.82
CA ASP A 78 10.24 -14.08 -1.96
C ASP A 78 9.57 -12.70 -1.82
N LEU A 79 8.27 -12.65 -1.48
CA LEU A 79 7.59 -11.40 -1.20
C LEU A 79 7.87 -10.94 0.23
N GLU A 80 8.33 -9.70 0.37
CA GLU A 80 8.50 -9.06 1.68
C GLU A 80 7.73 -7.73 1.73
N ILE A 81 6.98 -7.54 2.83
CA ILE A 81 6.38 -6.26 3.15
C ILE A 81 7.34 -5.52 4.09
N ARG A 82 7.89 -4.41 3.60
CA ARG A 82 8.76 -3.55 4.43
C ARG A 82 7.98 -3.02 5.62
N LYS A 83 8.48 -3.25 6.84
CA LYS A 83 7.99 -2.58 8.03
C LYS A 83 8.34 -1.10 7.90
N ALA A 84 7.35 -0.22 8.07
CA ALA A 84 7.63 1.19 8.23
C ALA A 84 8.44 1.36 9.52
N SER A 85 9.66 1.87 9.44
CA SER A 85 10.36 2.38 10.62
C SER A 85 9.59 3.59 11.09
N ILE A 86 8.92 3.49 12.24
CA ILE A 86 8.48 4.67 12.96
C ILE A 86 9.79 5.38 13.32
N PHE A 87 10.03 6.55 12.74
CA PHE A 87 11.08 7.43 13.22
C PHE A 87 10.59 7.91 14.59
N GLU A 88 10.93 7.20 15.66
CA GLU A 88 10.85 7.76 16.99
C GLU A 88 11.91 8.85 17.02
N PRO A 89 11.53 10.14 17.18
CA PRO A 89 12.52 11.18 17.36
C PRO A 89 13.24 10.88 18.68
N SER A 90 14.43 10.28 18.59
CA SER A 90 15.32 10.14 19.72
C SER A 90 15.64 11.56 20.21
N SER A 91 15.09 11.91 21.36
CA SER A 91 15.44 13.06 22.21
C SER A 91 15.91 14.32 21.46
N VAL A 92 14.94 15.20 21.21
CA VAL A 92 15.06 16.66 20.95
C VAL A 92 16.49 17.22 20.96
N ASP A 93 17.09 17.33 19.78
CA ASP A 93 18.20 18.26 19.57
C ASP A 93 17.62 19.68 19.50
N SER A 94 18.10 20.57 20.38
CA SER A 94 17.57 21.92 20.63
C SER A 94 17.59 22.88 19.42
N ASN A 95 18.05 22.43 18.25
CA ASN A 95 18.12 23.21 17.03
C ASN A 95 16.85 23.14 16.16
N THR A 96 15.97 22.14 16.34
CA THR A 96 14.75 22.01 15.52
C THR A 96 13.62 22.95 15.92
N ASP A 97 13.58 23.41 17.18
CA ASP A 97 12.59 24.38 17.66
C ASP A 97 12.72 25.76 16.99
N TYR A 98 13.94 26.12 16.55
CA TYR A 98 14.17 27.41 15.91
C TYR A 98 13.63 27.46 14.47
N LEU A 99 13.58 26.32 13.78
CA LEU A 99 13.07 26.24 12.41
C LEU A 99 11.54 26.11 12.38
N LEU A 100 10.94 25.40 13.34
CA LEU A 100 9.49 25.28 13.46
C LEU A 100 8.83 26.60 13.89
N SER A 101 9.42 27.33 14.83
CA SER A 101 8.91 28.64 15.28
C SER A 101 8.89 29.68 14.15
N ARG A 102 9.98 29.77 13.37
CA ARG A 102 10.08 30.63 12.18
C ARG A 102 9.04 30.31 11.09
N TYR A 103 8.72 29.03 10.92
CA TYR A 103 7.73 28.58 9.93
C TYR A 103 6.30 28.94 10.35
N THR A 104 6.00 28.86 11.64
CA THR A 104 4.69 29.29 12.17
C THR A 104 4.49 30.79 12.12
N GLU A 105 5.53 31.60 12.39
CA GLU A 105 5.45 33.07 12.31
C GLU A 105 5.30 33.59 10.88
N SER A 106 5.82 32.85 9.88
CA SER A 106 5.76 33.25 8.47
C SER A 106 4.40 32.97 7.81
N ASN A 107 3.57 32.10 8.42
CA ASN A 107 2.24 31.72 7.90
C ASN A 107 1.07 32.38 8.63
N VAL A 108 1.35 33.27 9.60
CA VAL A 108 0.34 34.12 10.25
C VAL A 108 0.62 35.57 9.83
N LYS A 109 0.32 35.89 8.57
CA LYS A 109 0.09 37.25 8.10
C LYS A 109 -0.78 37.25 6.85
#